data_AF-A0A4Q2XFZ2-F1
#
_entry.id   AF-A0A4Q2XFZ2-F1
#
_cell.length_a   1.000
_cell.length_b   1.000
_cell.length_c   1.000
_cell.angle_alpha   90.00
_cell.angle_beta   90.00
_cell.angle_gamma   90.00
#
_symmetry.space_group_name_H-M   'P 1'
#
loop_
_entity.id
_entity.type
_entity.pdbx_description
1 polymer ?
#
loop_
_entity_poly.entity_id
_entity_poly.type
_entity_poly.pdbx_seq_one_letter_code
_entity_poly.pdbx_strand_id
1 'polypeptide(L)'
;MIAPLPPYKRRTPKELARIGLVIALIFVPVGAKAVFDRKAKHETRAEYRSTRALVLAQIDAAVANYDLETLTRIHNRYVDVVKDREYRQLIEAGIASLIARETQMELSASRNLDISRNREETSDRPDTTRPQLPPGISQAHTLSILPR
;
A
#
# COMPACT_ATOMS: atom_id res chain seq x y z
N MET A 1 -2.78 -66.69 17.02
CA MET A 1 -4.10 -66.22 17.51
C MET A 1 -4.26 -64.77 17.08
N ILE A 2 -5.20 -64.48 16.18
CA ILE A 2 -5.50 -63.12 15.72
C ILE A 2 -6.63 -62.61 16.60
N ALA A 3 -6.44 -61.48 17.28
CA ALA A 3 -7.49 -60.85 18.06
C ALA A 3 -8.66 -60.47 17.13
N PRO A 4 -9.90 -60.91 17.40
CA PRO A 4 -11.04 -60.47 16.61
C PRO A 4 -11.19 -58.96 16.81
N LEU A 5 -11.06 -58.20 15.72
CA LEU A 5 -11.34 -56.77 15.70
C LEU A 5 -12.75 -56.53 16.25
N PRO A 6 -12.94 -55.55 17.16
CA PRO A 6 -14.25 -55.29 17.72
C PRO A 6 -15.25 -54.98 16.60
N PRO A 7 -16.50 -55.47 16.69
CA PRO A 7 -17.49 -55.26 15.64
C PRO A 7 -17.70 -53.77 15.44
N TYR A 8 -17.53 -53.30 14.19
CA TYR A 8 -17.85 -51.93 13.81
C TYR A 8 -19.28 -51.60 14.28
N LYS A 9 -19.42 -50.67 15.24
CA LYS A 9 -20.72 -50.14 15.64
C LYS A 9 -21.39 -49.57 14.39
N ARG A 10 -22.42 -50.27 13.87
CA ARG A 10 -23.28 -49.74 12.82
C ARG A 10 -23.97 -48.50 13.38
N ARG A 11 -23.60 -47.33 12.89
CA ARG A 11 -24.20 -46.06 13.32
C ARG A 11 -25.70 -46.13 13.04
N THR A 12 -26.50 -45.79 14.03
CA THR A 12 -27.96 -45.78 13.85
C THR A 12 -28.37 -44.63 12.92
N PRO A 13 -29.53 -44.70 12.24
CA PRO A 13 -30.00 -43.61 11.37
C PRO A 13 -30.06 -42.25 12.09
N LYS A 14 -30.33 -42.26 13.41
CA LYS A 14 -30.35 -41.07 14.26
C LYS A 14 -28.95 -40.46 14.45
N GLU A 15 -27.90 -41.28 14.54
CA GLU A 15 -26.51 -40.81 14.65
C GLU A 15 -26.00 -40.24 13.32
N LEU A 16 -26.38 -40.84 12.18
CA LEU A 16 -26.10 -40.30 10.86
C LEU A 16 -26.79 -38.95 10.62
N ALA A 17 -28.06 -38.82 11.04
CA ALA A 17 -28.79 -37.55 10.96
C ALA A 17 -28.14 -36.45 11.81
N ARG A 18 -27.65 -36.78 13.01
CA ARG A 18 -26.89 -35.83 13.85
C ARG A 18 -25.59 -35.38 13.19
N ILE A 19 -24.84 -36.29 12.59
CA ILE A 19 -23.61 -35.95 11.86
C ILE A 19 -23.92 -35.06 10.65
N GLY A 20 -24.95 -35.41 9.88
CA GLY A 20 -25.41 -34.58 8.76
C GLY A 20 -25.85 -33.18 9.20
N LEU A 21 -26.53 -33.06 10.35
CA LEU A 21 -26.92 -31.78 10.93
C LEU A 21 -25.71 -30.93 11.34
N VAL A 22 -24.70 -31.54 11.98
CA VAL A 22 -23.47 -30.84 12.36
C VAL A 22 -22.71 -30.35 11.13
N ILE A 23 -22.61 -31.18 10.10
CA ILE A 23 -22.02 -30.80 8.81
C ILE A 23 -22.80 -29.63 8.19
N ALA A 24 -24.13 -29.73 8.13
CA ALA A 24 -24.96 -28.65 7.59
C ALA A 24 -24.78 -27.34 8.38
N LEU A 25 -24.74 -27.38 9.71
CA LEU A 25 -24.52 -26.19 10.54
C LEU A 25 -23.15 -25.52 10.28
N ILE A 26 -22.13 -26.28 9.91
CA ILE A 26 -20.81 -25.75 9.55
C ILE A 26 -20.83 -25.13 8.15
N PHE A 27 -21.46 -25.78 7.16
CA PHE A 27 -21.41 -25.34 5.76
C PHE A 27 -22.46 -24.28 5.38
N VAL A 28 -23.62 -24.25 6.06
CA VAL A 28 -24.69 -23.26 5.83
C VAL A 28 -24.20 -21.81 5.97
N PRO A 29 -23.47 -21.39 7.02
CA PRO A 29 -23.00 -20.01 7.11
C PRO A 29 -22.01 -19.64 6.00
N VAL A 30 -21.17 -20.59 5.56
CA VAL A 30 -20.23 -20.39 4.45
C VAL A 30 -20.98 -20.23 3.12
N GLY A 31 -21.96 -21.10 2.86
CA GLY A 31 -22.80 -21.04 1.67
C GLY A 31 -23.65 -19.76 1.62
N ALA A 32 -24.26 -19.38 2.75
CA ALA A 32 -25.05 -18.16 2.85
C ALA A 32 -24.18 -16.92 2.57
N LYS A 33 -23.01 -16.80 3.21
CA LYS A 33 -22.07 -15.70 2.97
C LYS A 33 -21.68 -15.61 1.49
N ALA A 34 -21.34 -16.73 0.86
CA ALA A 34 -20.99 -16.74 -0.56
C ALA A 34 -22.13 -16.25 -1.48
N VAL A 35 -23.39 -16.51 -1.12
CA VAL A 35 -24.56 -16.01 -1.86
C VAL A 35 -24.77 -14.52 -1.63
N PHE A 36 -24.64 -14.03 -0.39
CA PHE A 36 -24.73 -12.60 -0.09
C PHE A 36 -23.62 -11.80 -0.77
N ASP A 37 -22.38 -12.30 -0.73
CA ASP A 37 -21.24 -11.68 -1.41
C ASP A 37 -21.45 -11.60 -2.92
N ARG A 38 -22.03 -12.65 -3.54
CA ARG A 38 -22.38 -12.62 -4.97
C ARG A 38 -23.45 -11.57 -5.28
N LYS A 39 -24.51 -11.47 -4.48
CA LYS A 39 -25.54 -10.44 -4.67
C LYS A 39 -24.96 -9.03 -4.54
N ALA A 40 -24.17 -8.78 -3.50
CA ALA A 40 -23.49 -7.51 -3.30
C ALA A 40 -22.58 -7.16 -4.49
N LYS A 41 -21.81 -8.12 -5.01
CA LYS A 41 -20.98 -7.91 -6.21
C LYS A 41 -21.82 -7.57 -7.45
N HIS A 42 -22.98 -8.19 -7.62
CA HIS A 42 -23.88 -7.87 -8.73
C HIS A 42 -24.47 -6.47 -8.60
N GLU A 43 -24.89 -6.07 -7.40
CA GLU A 43 -25.40 -4.73 -7.12
C GLU A 43 -24.33 -3.65 -7.36
N THR A 44 -23.12 -3.81 -6.80
CA THR A 44 -22.00 -2.87 -7.02
C THR A 44 -21.62 -2.78 -8.49
N ARG A 45 -21.70 -3.88 -9.25
CA ARG A 45 -21.46 -3.86 -10.70
C ARG A 45 -22.55 -3.11 -11.46
N ALA A 46 -23.81 -3.26 -11.04
CA ALA A 46 -24.93 -2.55 -11.65
C ALA A 46 -24.85 -1.05 -11.33
N GLU A 47 -24.53 -0.70 -10.08
CA GLU A 47 -24.26 0.67 -9.65
C GLU A 47 -23.13 1.29 -10.47
N TYR A 48 -21.97 0.62 -10.57
CA TYR A 48 -20.86 1.13 -11.37
C TYR A 48 -21.25 1.39 -12.82
N ARG A 49 -22.07 0.52 -13.43
CA ARG A 49 -22.54 0.71 -14.80
C ARG A 49 -23.41 1.95 -14.96
N SER A 50 -24.29 2.23 -14.00
CA SER A 50 -25.14 3.42 -14.04
C SER A 50 -24.36 4.70 -13.71
N THR A 51 -23.34 4.62 -12.85
CA THR A 51 -22.55 5.78 -12.41
C THR A 51 -21.17 5.87 -13.05
N ARG A 52 -20.91 5.13 -14.13
CA ARG A 52 -19.57 4.98 -14.73
C ARG A 52 -18.88 6.31 -14.97
N ALA A 53 -19.53 7.23 -15.67
CA ALA A 53 -18.96 8.52 -16.03
C ALA A 53 -18.60 9.35 -14.79
N LEU A 54 -19.43 9.28 -13.74
CA LEU A 54 -19.19 9.99 -12.49
C LEU A 54 -17.99 9.40 -11.74
N VAL A 55 -17.86 8.06 -11.71
CA VAL A 55 -16.70 7.40 -11.08
C VAL A 55 -15.42 7.75 -11.80
N LEU A 56 -15.40 7.75 -13.14
CA LEU A 56 -14.21 8.15 -13.91
C LEU A 56 -13.85 9.63 -13.66
N ALA A 57 -14.84 10.53 -13.67
CA ALA A 57 -14.60 11.94 -13.35
C ALA A 57 -14.09 12.15 -11.91
N GLN A 58 -14.54 11.33 -10.95
CA GLN A 58 -14.01 11.35 -9.58
C GLN A 58 -12.55 10.88 -9.51
N ILE A 59 -12.17 9.89 -10.32
CA ILE A 59 -10.78 9.44 -10.43
C ILE A 59 -9.91 10.58 -10.98
N ASP A 60 -10.34 11.21 -12.08
CA ASP A 60 -9.61 12.33 -12.69
C ASP A 60 -9.46 13.50 -11.70
N ALA A 61 -10.53 13.85 -10.99
CA ALA A 61 -10.52 14.89 -9.97
C ALA A 61 -9.59 14.54 -8.79
N ALA A 62 -9.62 13.28 -8.33
CA ALA A 62 -8.76 12.84 -7.23
C ALA A 62 -7.27 12.83 -7.64
N VAL A 63 -6.96 12.45 -8.87
CA VAL A 63 -5.59 12.56 -9.42
C VAL A 63 -5.16 14.03 -9.49
N ALA A 64 -6.01 14.93 -9.99
CA ALA A 64 -5.70 16.35 -10.09
C ALA A 64 -5.50 17.02 -8.71
N ASN A 65 -6.25 16.57 -7.70
CA ASN A 65 -6.17 17.08 -6.32
C ASN A 65 -5.12 16.36 -5.46
N TYR A 66 -4.43 15.35 -6.00
CA TYR A 66 -3.49 14.51 -5.26
C TYR A 66 -4.10 13.78 -4.04
N ASP A 67 -5.37 13.38 -4.15
CA ASP A 67 -6.10 12.70 -3.09
C ASP A 67 -5.97 11.17 -3.21
N LEU A 68 -4.94 10.63 -2.55
CA LEU A 68 -4.68 9.20 -2.52
C LEU A 68 -5.77 8.42 -1.76
N GLU A 69 -6.37 9.02 -0.73
CA GLU A 69 -7.40 8.36 0.08
C GLU A 69 -8.64 8.07 -0.78
N THR A 70 -9.09 9.08 -1.54
CA THR A 70 -10.23 8.93 -2.44
C THR A 70 -9.95 7.91 -3.54
N LEU A 71 -8.76 7.92 -4.16
CA LEU A 71 -8.40 6.91 -5.17
C LEU A 71 -8.38 5.50 -4.58
N THR A 72 -7.79 5.32 -3.39
CA THR A 72 -7.73 4.02 -2.71
C THR A 72 -9.11 3.51 -2.33
N ARG A 73 -10.00 4.41 -1.89
CA ARG A 73 -11.40 4.08 -1.57
C ARG A 73 -12.16 3.62 -2.81
N ILE A 74 -12.01 4.33 -3.93
CA ILE A 74 -12.62 3.95 -5.21
C ILE A 74 -12.05 2.60 -5.66
N HIS A 75 -10.72 2.41 -5.56
CA HIS A 75 -10.06 1.17 -5.92
C HIS A 75 -10.60 -0.03 -5.14
N ASN A 76 -10.61 0.05 -3.80
CA ASN A 76 -11.07 -1.04 -2.92
C ASN A 76 -12.54 -1.40 -3.15
N ARG A 77 -13.38 -0.42 -3.52
CA ARG A 77 -14.81 -0.67 -3.78
C ARG A 77 -15.04 -1.45 -5.08
N TYR A 78 -14.23 -1.20 -6.11
CA TYR A 78 -14.53 -1.66 -7.47
C TYR A 78 -13.53 -2.65 -8.07
N VAL A 79 -12.33 -2.83 -7.49
CA VAL A 79 -11.24 -3.65 -8.05
C VAL A 79 -11.65 -5.09 -8.41
N ASP A 80 -12.39 -5.76 -7.53
CA ASP A 80 -12.79 -7.16 -7.73
C ASP A 80 -14.13 -7.34 -8.48
N VAL A 81 -14.78 -6.23 -8.81
CA VAL A 81 -16.16 -6.22 -9.31
C VAL A 81 -16.22 -5.67 -10.74
N VAL A 82 -15.41 -4.66 -11.03
CA VAL A 82 -15.42 -3.91 -12.29
C VAL A 82 -14.33 -4.43 -13.21
N LYS A 83 -14.74 -4.92 -14.39
CA LYS A 83 -13.82 -5.37 -15.45
C LYS A 83 -13.59 -4.31 -16.53
N ASP A 84 -13.90 -3.05 -16.24
CA ASP A 84 -13.70 -1.93 -17.16
C ASP A 84 -12.20 -1.66 -17.39
N ARG A 85 -11.82 -1.42 -18.65
CA ARG A 85 -10.44 -1.18 -19.05
C ARG A 85 -10.01 0.24 -18.75
N GLU A 86 -10.85 1.24 -19.03
CA GLU A 86 -10.53 2.65 -18.80
C GLU A 86 -10.36 2.92 -17.31
N TYR A 87 -11.27 2.37 -16.51
CA TYR A 87 -11.15 2.40 -15.05
C TYR A 87 -9.80 1.88 -14.55
N ARG A 88 -9.40 0.68 -14.98
CA ARG A 88 -8.14 0.07 -14.57
C ARG A 88 -6.94 0.92 -14.96
N GLN A 89 -6.92 1.42 -16.20
CA GLN A 89 -5.84 2.27 -16.68
C GLN A 89 -5.72 3.56 -15.87
N LEU A 90 -6.83 4.25 -15.60
CA LEU A 90 -6.82 5.50 -14.85
C LEU A 90 -6.49 5.31 -13.36
N ILE A 91 -7.09 4.31 -12.71
CA ILE A 91 -6.88 4.06 -11.28
C ILE A 91 -5.46 3.56 -11.00
N GLU A 92 -4.93 2.63 -11.81
CA GLU A 92 -3.60 2.04 -11.61
C GLU A 92 -2.51 3.09 -11.86
N ALA A 93 -2.64 3.86 -12.95
CA ALA A 93 -1.71 4.96 -13.23
C ALA A 93 -1.79 6.06 -12.17
N GLY A 94 -3.00 6.44 -11.74
CA GLY A 94 -3.23 7.45 -10.71
C GLY A 94 -2.58 7.05 -9.38
N ILE A 95 -2.89 5.86 -8.87
CA ILE A 95 -2.34 5.34 -7.61
C ILE A 95 -0.81 5.24 -7.69
N ALA A 96 -0.27 4.65 -8.77
CA ALA A 96 1.18 4.53 -8.94
C ALA A 96 1.89 5.88 -8.94
N SER A 97 1.31 6.88 -9.62
CA SER A 97 1.87 8.24 -9.67
C SER A 97 1.89 8.93 -8.30
N LEU A 98 0.82 8.76 -7.52
CA LEU A 98 0.73 9.37 -6.19
C LEU A 98 1.67 8.70 -5.19
N ILE A 99 1.75 7.37 -5.19
CA ILE A 99 2.69 6.62 -4.34
C ILE A 99 4.13 6.98 -4.68
N ALA A 100 4.48 7.04 -5.97
CA ALA A 100 5.82 7.43 -6.39
C ALA A 100 6.19 8.86 -5.93
N ARG A 101 5.23 9.78 -5.99
CA ARG A 101 5.43 11.14 -5.49
C ARG A 101 5.60 11.18 -3.97
N GLU A 102 4.76 10.48 -3.23
CA GLU A 102 4.80 10.44 -1.76
C GLU A 102 6.12 9.83 -1.27
N THR A 103 6.51 8.68 -1.81
CA THR A 103 7.81 8.04 -1.51
C THR A 103 8.99 8.94 -1.86
N GLN A 104 8.95 9.70 -2.96
CA GLN A 104 9.99 10.67 -3.28
C GLN A 104 10.05 11.82 -2.27
N MET A 105 8.89 12.31 -1.81
CA MET A 105 8.83 13.34 -0.76
C MET A 105 9.39 12.81 0.56
N GLU A 106 9.00 11.61 0.98
CA GLU A 106 9.52 10.95 2.19
C GLU A 106 11.04 10.73 2.12
N LEU A 107 11.55 10.27 0.97
CA LEU A 107 12.98 10.08 0.76
C LEU A 107 13.73 11.42 0.81
N SER A 108 13.17 12.48 0.23
CA SER A 108 13.77 13.82 0.27
C SER A 108 13.77 14.40 1.68
N ALA A 109 12.70 14.22 2.44
CA ALA A 109 12.59 14.63 3.83
C ALA A 109 13.60 13.88 4.70
N SER A 110 13.69 12.56 4.53
CA SER A 110 14.65 11.72 5.25
C SER A 110 16.09 12.15 4.97
N ARG A 111 16.43 12.39 3.69
CA ARG A 111 17.75 12.88 3.31
C ARG A 111 18.06 14.25 3.90
N ASN A 112 17.09 15.16 3.94
CA ASN A 112 17.27 16.48 4.54
C ASN A 112 17.47 16.40 6.06
N LEU A 113 16.77 15.49 6.74
CA LEU A 113 16.98 15.20 8.17
C LEU A 113 18.38 14.65 8.42
N ASP A 114 18.85 13.69 7.60
CA ASP A 114 20.20 13.13 7.70
C ASP A 114 21.29 14.18 7.47
N ILE A 115 21.11 15.08 6.49
CA ILE A 115 22.04 16.20 6.25
C ILE A 115 22.06 17.15 7.44
N SER A 116 20.89 17.49 7.98
CA SER A 116 20.77 18.40 9.13
C SER A 116 21.45 17.79 10.36
N ARG A 117 21.21 16.51 10.63
CA ARG A 117 21.87 15.77 11.71
C ARG A 117 23.39 15.70 11.54
N ASN A 118 23.88 15.37 10.34
CA ASN A 118 25.33 15.35 10.07
C ASN A 118 25.98 16.72 10.24
N ARG A 119 25.27 17.81 9.93
CA ARG A 119 25.74 19.18 10.10
C ARG A 119 25.83 19.58 11.56
N GLU A 120 24.87 19.16 12.39
CA GLU A 120 24.93 19.33 13.85
C GLU A 120 26.11 18.53 14.45
N GLU A 121 26.26 17.26 14.07
CA GLU A 121 27.36 16.40 14.52
C GLU A 121 28.76 16.89 14.09
N THR A 122 28.86 17.60 12.97
CA THR A 122 30.13 18.23 12.54
C THR A 122 30.35 19.61 13.15
N SER A 123 29.29 20.36 13.47
CA SER A 123 29.40 21.66 14.16
C SER A 123 29.82 21.51 15.63
N ASP A 124 29.44 20.41 16.28
CA ASP A 124 29.82 20.11 17.68
C ASP A 124 31.23 19.50 17.82
N ARG A 125 31.89 19.17 16.71
CA ARG A 125 33.30 18.76 16.74
C ARG A 125 34.20 20.00 16.82
N PRO A 126 35.17 20.05 17.75
CA PRO A 126 36.17 21.10 17.73
C PRO A 126 36.93 21.05 16.41
N ASP A 127 36.99 22.19 15.73
CA ASP A 127 37.63 22.36 14.42
C ASP A 127 39.15 22.12 14.53
N THR A 128 39.59 20.87 14.38
CA THR A 128 41.00 20.46 14.44
C THR A 128 41.72 20.56 13.09
N THR A 129 41.03 21.03 12.04
CA THR A 129 41.53 21.05 10.67
C THR A 129 42.00 22.40 10.16
N ARG A 130 41.96 23.47 10.98
CA ARG A 130 42.59 24.73 10.58
C ARG A 130 44.10 24.53 10.56
N PRO A 131 44.79 24.59 9.39
CA PRO A 131 46.23 24.54 9.37
C PRO A 131 46.71 25.78 10.10
N GLN A 132 47.28 25.62 11.29
CA GLN A 132 48.03 26.70 11.91
C GLN A 132 49.23 26.95 11.00
N LEU A 133 49.17 28.02 10.21
CA LEU A 133 50.35 28.56 9.56
C LEU A 133 51.38 28.78 10.69
N PRO A 134 52.58 28.17 10.60
CA PRO A 134 53.59 28.34 11.63
C PRO A 134 53.85 29.85 11.80
N PRO A 135 53.96 30.34 13.04
CA PRO A 135 54.16 31.77 13.28
C PRO A 135 55.49 32.18 12.65
N GLY A 136 55.42 32.95 11.56
CA GLY A 136 56.61 33.40 10.81
C GLY A 136 56.45 33.60 9.31
N ILE A 137 55.34 33.19 8.67
CA ILE A 137 55.16 33.41 7.22
C ILE A 137 54.33 34.68 7.00
N SER A 138 55.04 35.79 6.84
CA SER A 138 54.50 37.09 6.47
C SER A 138 53.75 37.03 5.14
N GLN A 139 52.55 37.62 5.13
CA GLN A 139 51.79 37.92 3.93
C GLN A 139 52.55 38.96 3.10
N ALA A 140 53.27 38.50 2.08
CA ALA A 140 53.79 39.37 1.04
C ALA A 140 53.61 38.67 -0.31
N HIS A 141 52.49 38.97 -0.97
CA HIS A 141 52.45 39.47 -2.34
C HIS A 141 51.03 39.38 -2.90
N THR A 142 50.31 40.49 -2.72
CA THR A 142 49.33 41.00 -3.66
C THR A 142 49.99 41.11 -5.03
N LEU A 143 49.54 40.37 -6.05
CA LEU A 143 49.71 40.78 -7.44
C LEU A 143 48.54 40.27 -8.29
N SER A 144 47.72 41.24 -8.67
CA SER A 144 46.64 41.20 -9.65
C SER A 144 47.17 40.80 -11.02
N ILE A 145 46.62 39.74 -11.63
CA ILE A 145 46.67 39.56 -13.09
C ILE A 145 45.34 38.97 -13.58
N LEU A 146 44.57 39.81 -14.27
CA LEU A 146 43.44 39.46 -15.11
C LEU A 146 43.94 39.53 -16.57
N PRO A 147 43.77 38.49 -17.42
CA PRO A 147 43.93 38.66 -18.86
C PRO A 147 42.59 38.97 -19.54
N ARG A 148 42.69 39.77 -20.61
CA ARG A 148 41.60 40.23 -21.51
C ARG A 148 40.84 39.09 -22.18
#